data_AF-A0A354WX29-F1
#
_entry.id   AF-A0A354WX29-F1
#
_cell.length_a   1.000
_cell.length_b   1.000
_cell.length_c   1.000
_cell.angle_alpha   90.00
_cell.angle_beta   90.00
_cell.angle_gamma   90.00
#
_symmetry.space_group_name_H-M   'P 1'
#
loop_
_entity.id
_entity.type
_entity.pdbx_description
1 polymer ?
#
loop_
_entity_poly.entity_id
_entity_poly.type
_entity_poly.pdbx_seq_one_letter_code
_entity_poly.pdbx_strand_id
1 'polypeptide(L)'
;MINEDHLLIPPYVFLDPQDKKHNLMEVKAFNYAANPGFDIADFRMYEREIKEKPWMLDVDYLVFGYDMSEGGVVTVRNLWLKKVWEICRPMLSGSGKNKVVWPLNLQIKQGVVHKIRPAKWYGVSKSFKTFECVEDFLSAVEETVYKNKDTRDDGPSWLNGTLRNYETFYGKQLRVPRWYEIEDKYYLKK
;
A
#
# COMPACT_ATOMS: atom_id res chain seq x y z
N MET A 1 1.93 -22.59 0.77
CA MET A 1 0.81 -22.82 1.72
C MET A 1 -0.11 -21.59 1.66
N ILE A 2 -1.43 -21.77 1.56
CA ILE A 2 -2.37 -20.63 1.60
C ILE A 2 -2.45 -20.09 3.03
N ASN A 3 -2.43 -18.78 3.18
CA ASN A 3 -2.65 -18.12 4.47
C ASN A 3 -4.14 -18.06 4.79
N GLU A 4 -4.60 -18.57 5.93
CA GLU A 4 -6.04 -18.57 6.27
C GLU A 4 -6.57 -17.16 6.60
N ASP A 5 -5.70 -16.25 7.04
CA ASP A 5 -6.05 -14.86 7.36
C ASP A 5 -5.97 -13.90 6.15
N HIS A 6 -5.71 -14.42 4.95
CA HIS A 6 -5.46 -13.64 3.73
C HIS A 6 -6.58 -12.66 3.33
N LEU A 7 -7.81 -12.91 3.78
CA LEU A 7 -8.97 -12.07 3.49
C LEU A 7 -8.89 -10.69 4.14
N LEU A 8 -8.06 -10.54 5.18
CA LEU A 8 -7.93 -9.31 5.96
C LEU A 8 -6.61 -8.58 5.67
N ILE A 9 -5.52 -9.33 5.54
CA ILE A 9 -4.17 -8.82 5.35
C ILE A 9 -3.35 -9.73 4.40
N PRO A 10 -2.40 -9.18 3.63
CA PRO A 10 -1.38 -9.97 2.94
C PRO A 10 -0.55 -10.82 3.92
N PRO A 11 0.13 -11.89 3.44
CA PRO A 11 0.10 -12.43 2.08
C PRO A 11 -1.00 -13.48 1.87
N TYR A 12 -1.34 -13.74 0.61
CA TYR A 12 -2.19 -14.87 0.18
C TYR A 12 -1.47 -16.22 0.29
N VAL A 13 -0.18 -16.27 -0.09
CA VAL A 13 0.62 -17.50 -0.17
C VAL A 13 1.96 -17.33 0.54
N PHE A 14 2.30 -18.32 1.37
CA PHE A 14 3.67 -18.59 1.80
C PHE A 14 4.34 -19.49 0.75
N LEU A 15 5.35 -18.97 0.04
CA LEU A 15 6.08 -19.76 -0.96
C LEU A 15 6.95 -20.83 -0.29
N ASP A 16 7.46 -20.53 0.90
CA ASP A 16 8.08 -21.50 1.80
C ASP A 16 7.09 -21.87 2.92
N PRO A 17 6.62 -23.13 3.01
CA PRO A 17 5.73 -23.57 4.09
C PRO A 17 6.36 -23.54 5.49
N GLN A 18 7.69 -23.61 5.58
CA GLN A 18 8.44 -23.64 6.84
C GLN A 18 8.85 -22.23 7.29
N ASP A 19 8.98 -21.30 6.34
CA ASP A 19 9.28 -19.89 6.60
C ASP A 19 8.10 -18.97 6.22
N LYS A 20 7.34 -18.56 7.23
CA LYS A 20 6.18 -17.66 7.07
C LYS A 20 6.53 -16.18 7.17
N LYS A 21 7.81 -15.83 7.07
CA LYS A 21 8.30 -14.43 7.16
C LYS A 21 9.04 -13.98 5.92
N HIS A 22 9.58 -14.90 5.12
CA HIS A 22 10.24 -14.58 3.86
C HIS A 22 9.48 -15.17 2.67
N ASN A 23 9.77 -14.68 1.46
CA ASN A 23 9.18 -15.18 0.21
C ASN A 23 7.64 -15.21 0.26
N LEU A 24 7.07 -14.08 0.70
CA LEU A 24 5.64 -13.90 0.89
C LEU A 24 5.01 -13.36 -0.39
N MET A 25 3.90 -13.95 -0.85
CA MET A 25 3.24 -13.57 -2.09
C MET A 25 1.78 -13.20 -1.88
N GLU A 26 1.41 -12.00 -2.31
CA GLU A 26 0.03 -11.56 -2.45
C GLU A 26 -0.40 -11.66 -3.92
N VAL A 27 -1.57 -12.26 -4.17
CA VAL A 27 -2.11 -12.38 -5.53
C VAL A 27 -3.28 -11.43 -5.69
N LYS A 28 -3.19 -10.52 -6.67
CA LYS A 28 -4.28 -9.60 -7.03
C LYS A 28 -4.67 -9.75 -8.49
N ALA A 29 -5.93 -9.50 -8.80
CA ALA A 29 -6.41 -9.44 -10.17
C ALA A 29 -7.34 -8.24 -10.36
N PHE A 30 -7.35 -7.67 -11.57
CA PHE A 30 -8.30 -6.62 -11.94
C PHE A 30 -8.59 -6.63 -13.44
N ASN A 31 -9.77 -6.14 -13.81
CA ASN A 31 -10.14 -5.93 -15.21
C ASN A 31 -9.22 -4.83 -15.82
N TYR A 32 -8.38 -5.20 -16.79
CA TYR A 32 -7.35 -4.34 -17.38
C TYR A 32 -7.92 -3.14 -18.14
N ALA A 33 -9.11 -3.30 -18.74
CA ALA A 33 -9.85 -2.19 -19.35
C ALA A 33 -10.31 -1.14 -18.30
N ALA A 34 -10.42 -1.51 -17.03
CA ALA A 34 -10.71 -0.62 -15.92
C ALA A 34 -9.44 -0.18 -15.18
N ASN A 35 -9.62 0.59 -14.10
CA ASN A 35 -8.53 0.89 -13.16
C ASN A 35 -8.44 -0.22 -12.09
N PRO A 36 -7.28 -0.40 -11.43
CA PRO A 36 -7.12 -1.37 -10.36
C PRO A 36 -8.19 -1.24 -9.27
N GLY A 37 -9.08 -2.23 -9.25
CA GLY A 37 -10.28 -2.26 -8.40
C GLY A 37 -10.07 -2.89 -7.03
N PHE A 38 -8.97 -3.63 -6.84
CA PHE A 38 -8.66 -4.31 -5.59
C PHE A 38 -8.23 -3.36 -4.47
N ASP A 39 -8.33 -3.82 -3.23
CA ASP A 39 -7.76 -3.17 -2.05
C ASP A 39 -6.40 -3.79 -1.72
N ILE A 40 -5.50 -3.00 -1.13
CA ILE A 40 -4.24 -3.52 -0.57
C ILE A 40 -4.54 -4.24 0.75
N ALA A 41 -5.12 -3.51 1.71
CA ALA A 41 -5.52 -3.99 3.03
C ALA A 41 -6.42 -2.95 3.72
N ASP A 42 -7.00 -3.33 4.86
CA ASP A 42 -7.55 -2.38 5.82
C ASP A 42 -6.44 -1.49 6.40
N PHE A 43 -6.63 -0.16 6.43
CA PHE A 43 -5.57 0.75 6.87
C PHE A 43 -5.19 0.53 8.34
N ARG A 44 -6.19 0.38 9.23
CA ARG A 44 -5.96 0.21 10.67
C ARG A 44 -5.26 -1.11 10.96
N MET A 45 -5.63 -2.18 10.25
CA MET A 45 -4.95 -3.47 10.41
C MET A 45 -3.54 -3.41 9.84
N TYR A 46 -3.37 -2.84 8.65
CA TYR A 46 -2.09 -2.84 7.95
C TYR A 46 -1.01 -2.04 8.68
N GLU A 47 -1.34 -0.85 9.21
CA GLU A 47 -0.36 -0.04 9.94
C GLU A 47 0.13 -0.72 11.22
N ARG A 48 -0.76 -1.45 11.93
CA ARG A 48 -0.38 -2.24 13.10
C ARG A 48 0.46 -3.44 12.70
N GLU A 49 0.06 -4.11 11.64
CA GLU A 49 0.72 -5.31 11.17
C GLU A 49 2.16 -5.03 10.74
N ILE A 50 2.41 -3.97 9.95
CA ILE A 50 3.79 -3.65 9.52
C ILE A 50 4.66 -3.12 10.67
N LYS A 51 4.04 -2.55 11.71
CA LYS A 51 4.75 -2.14 12.93
C LYS A 51 5.24 -3.37 13.69
N GLU A 52 4.39 -4.38 13.90
CA GLU A 52 4.74 -5.59 14.66
C GLU A 52 5.48 -6.65 13.84
N LYS A 53 5.20 -6.72 12.53
CA LYS A 53 5.71 -7.70 11.57
C LYS A 53 6.31 -6.96 10.36
N PRO A 54 7.52 -6.37 10.50
CA PRO A 54 8.13 -5.55 9.46
C PRO A 54 8.38 -6.30 8.14
N TRP A 55 8.42 -7.63 8.18
CA TRP A 55 8.54 -8.46 6.97
C TRP A 55 7.32 -8.38 6.04
N MET A 56 6.17 -7.92 6.52
CA MET A 56 5.01 -7.67 5.68
C MET A 56 5.25 -6.56 4.63
N LEU A 57 6.24 -5.68 4.84
CA LEU A 57 6.66 -4.71 3.83
C LEU A 57 7.32 -5.38 2.62
N ASP A 58 7.91 -6.56 2.79
CA ASP A 58 8.63 -7.28 1.74
C ASP A 58 7.75 -8.27 0.96
N VAL A 59 6.42 -8.25 1.19
CA VAL A 59 5.48 -9.06 0.40
C VAL A 59 5.54 -8.65 -1.07
N ASP A 60 5.69 -9.65 -1.95
CA ASP A 60 5.59 -9.49 -3.38
C ASP A 60 4.13 -9.57 -3.84
N TYR A 61 3.68 -8.60 -4.63
CA TYR A 61 2.36 -8.55 -5.22
C TYR A 61 2.45 -9.05 -6.66
N LEU A 62 1.97 -10.29 -6.89
CA LEU A 62 1.74 -10.81 -8.23
C LEU A 62 0.36 -10.35 -8.71
N VAL A 63 0.37 -9.40 -9.64
CA VAL A 63 -0.85 -8.75 -10.11
C VAL A 63 -1.19 -9.16 -11.55
N PHE A 64 -2.41 -9.65 -11.75
CA PHE A 64 -2.96 -10.03 -13.04
C PHE A 64 -3.92 -8.94 -13.56
N GLY A 65 -3.57 -8.30 -14.67
CA GLY A 65 -4.52 -7.49 -15.44
C GLY A 65 -5.21 -8.38 -16.45
N TYR A 66 -6.47 -8.73 -16.22
CA TYR A 66 -7.23 -9.62 -17.10
C TYR A 66 -8.27 -8.85 -17.92
N ASP A 67 -8.64 -9.37 -19.08
CA ASP A 67 -9.86 -8.98 -19.80
C ASP A 67 -10.75 -10.21 -19.97
N MET A 68 -12.05 -9.98 -20.16
CA MET A 68 -13.01 -11.02 -20.50
C MET A 68 -13.77 -10.58 -21.75
N SER A 69 -13.72 -11.41 -22.79
CA SER A 69 -14.49 -11.19 -24.03
C SER A 69 -16.00 -11.38 -23.80
N GLU A 70 -16.83 -10.93 -24.74
CA GLU A 70 -18.28 -11.17 -24.71
C GLU A 70 -18.62 -12.68 -24.69
N GLY A 71 -17.80 -13.51 -25.32
CA GLY A 71 -17.94 -14.98 -25.29
C GLY A 71 -17.42 -15.64 -24.01
N GLY A 72 -17.01 -14.87 -22.99
CA GLY A 72 -16.55 -15.39 -21.69
C GLY A 72 -15.09 -15.85 -21.64
N VAL A 73 -14.33 -15.75 -22.73
CA VAL A 73 -12.89 -16.07 -22.73
C VAL A 73 -12.13 -15.04 -21.90
N VAL A 74 -11.46 -15.50 -20.84
CA VAL A 74 -10.59 -14.70 -19.98
C VAL A 74 -9.15 -14.73 -20.51
N THR A 75 -8.54 -13.56 -20.66
CA THR A 75 -7.13 -13.42 -21.11
C THR A 75 -6.36 -12.57 -20.13
N VAL A 76 -5.17 -13.02 -19.73
CA VAL A 76 -4.23 -12.18 -18.97
C VAL A 76 -3.57 -11.22 -19.95
N ARG A 77 -3.92 -9.94 -19.87
CA ARG A 77 -3.35 -8.88 -20.70
C ARG A 77 -1.97 -8.45 -20.24
N ASN A 78 -1.76 -8.41 -18.94
CA ASN A 78 -0.48 -8.06 -18.37
C ASN A 78 -0.28 -8.69 -17.00
N LEU A 79 0.99 -8.84 -16.63
CA LEU A 79 1.42 -9.42 -15.38
C LEU A 79 2.49 -8.53 -14.75
N TRP A 80 2.39 -8.30 -13.44
CA TRP A 80 3.40 -7.55 -12.70
C TRP A 80 3.79 -8.28 -11.42
N LEU A 81 5.06 -8.17 -11.06
CA LEU A 81 5.57 -8.48 -9.73
C LEU A 81 6.07 -7.18 -9.11
N LYS A 82 5.47 -6.77 -7.99
CA LYS A 82 5.69 -5.45 -7.39
C LYS A 82 5.74 -5.50 -5.88
N LYS A 83 6.45 -4.57 -5.26
CA LYS A 83 6.32 -4.25 -3.84
C LYS A 83 5.16 -3.28 -3.62
N VAL A 84 4.64 -3.24 -2.39
CA VAL A 84 3.49 -2.40 -2.02
C VAL A 84 3.70 -0.91 -2.34
N TRP A 85 4.92 -0.39 -2.10
CA TRP A 85 5.25 1.01 -2.36
C TRP A 85 5.20 1.35 -3.86
N GLU A 86 5.56 0.40 -4.73
CA GLU A 86 5.53 0.61 -6.19
C GLU A 86 4.11 0.69 -6.76
N ILE A 87 3.10 0.24 -6.01
CA ILE A 87 1.69 0.25 -6.41
C ILE A 87 0.83 1.21 -5.57
N CYS A 88 1.42 1.92 -4.61
CA CYS A 88 0.75 2.94 -3.81
C CYS A 88 1.24 4.35 -4.17
N ARG A 89 0.43 5.37 -3.84
CA ARG A 89 0.71 6.78 -4.10
C ARG A 89 -0.09 7.68 -3.15
N PRO A 90 0.14 9.01 -3.12
CA PRO A 90 -0.79 9.96 -2.49
C PRO A 90 -2.09 10.12 -3.28
N MET A 91 -3.11 10.73 -2.66
CA MET A 91 -4.39 11.02 -3.30
C MET A 91 -4.94 12.39 -2.96
N LEU A 92 -5.87 12.85 -3.81
CA LEU A 92 -6.75 13.96 -3.51
C LEU A 92 -8.10 13.39 -3.07
N SER A 93 -8.60 13.81 -1.92
CA SER A 93 -9.94 13.50 -1.42
C SER A 93 -10.78 14.78 -1.35
N GLY A 94 -12.11 14.63 -1.30
CA GLY A 94 -13.05 15.74 -1.30
C GLY A 94 -13.31 16.32 -2.68
N SER A 95 -14.20 17.32 -2.72
CA SER A 95 -14.69 17.94 -3.95
C SER A 95 -14.66 19.46 -3.85
N GLY A 96 -14.50 20.13 -5.01
CA GLY A 96 -14.52 21.59 -5.09
C GLY A 96 -13.42 22.24 -4.24
N LYS A 97 -13.82 23.17 -3.36
CA LYS A 97 -12.91 23.91 -2.46
C LYS A 97 -12.41 23.08 -1.26
N ASN A 98 -13.03 21.93 -0.98
CA ASN A 98 -12.69 21.09 0.18
C ASN A 98 -11.73 19.94 -0.17
N LYS A 99 -10.91 20.15 -1.21
CA LYS A 99 -9.91 19.17 -1.65
C LYS A 99 -8.79 19.08 -0.61
N VAL A 100 -8.52 17.88 -0.14
CA VAL A 100 -7.46 17.59 0.82
C VAL A 100 -6.53 16.54 0.23
N VAL A 101 -5.22 16.79 0.31
CA VAL A 101 -4.21 15.80 -0.08
C VAL A 101 -3.95 14.86 1.09
N TRP A 102 -4.14 13.56 0.82
CA TRP A 102 -3.77 12.48 1.71
C TRP A 102 -2.44 11.89 1.26
N PRO A 103 -1.49 11.66 2.20
CA PRO A 103 -0.18 11.10 1.87
C PRO A 103 -0.28 9.72 1.21
N LEU A 104 -1.31 8.95 1.57
CA LEU A 104 -1.60 7.63 1.02
C LEU A 104 -2.94 7.62 0.28
N ASN A 105 -3.05 6.77 -0.74
CA ASN A 105 -4.27 6.54 -1.48
C ASN A 105 -5.18 5.60 -0.70
N LEU A 106 -6.38 6.07 -0.38
CA LEU A 106 -7.28 5.51 0.61
C LEU A 106 -8.71 5.47 0.06
N GLN A 107 -9.48 4.51 0.57
CA GLN A 107 -10.93 4.56 0.51
C GLN A 107 -11.45 5.25 1.76
N ILE A 108 -12.03 6.44 1.59
CA ILE A 108 -12.60 7.23 2.68
C ILE A 108 -14.12 7.28 2.50
N LYS A 109 -14.87 6.89 3.54
CA LYS A 109 -16.34 6.95 3.54
C LYS A 109 -16.79 7.74 4.76
N GLN A 110 -17.62 8.77 4.55
CA GLN A 110 -18.12 9.63 5.63
C GLN A 110 -17.00 10.19 6.54
N GLY A 111 -15.82 10.46 5.97
CA GLY A 111 -14.66 10.98 6.71
C GLY A 111 -13.85 9.93 7.46
N VAL A 112 -14.23 8.65 7.39
CA VAL A 112 -13.52 7.52 8.01
C VAL A 112 -12.65 6.82 6.97
N VAL A 113 -11.39 6.55 7.33
CA VAL A 113 -10.44 5.81 6.50
C VAL A 113 -10.71 4.32 6.65
N HIS A 114 -10.92 3.61 5.55
CA HIS A 114 -11.15 2.16 5.55
C HIS A 114 -9.98 1.38 4.96
N LYS A 115 -9.79 1.47 3.65
CA LYS A 115 -8.86 0.62 2.90
C LYS A 115 -7.73 1.44 2.27
N ILE A 116 -6.56 0.84 2.13
CA ILE A 116 -5.50 1.36 1.26
C ILE A 116 -5.83 0.95 -0.18
N ARG A 117 -5.75 1.90 -1.11
CA ARG A 117 -6.10 1.72 -2.53
C ARG A 117 -4.87 1.78 -3.42
N PRO A 118 -4.75 0.90 -4.43
CA PRO A 118 -3.66 0.94 -5.38
C PRO A 118 -3.75 2.19 -6.29
N ALA A 119 -2.58 2.61 -6.78
CA ALA A 119 -2.42 3.48 -7.93
C ALA A 119 -2.78 2.75 -9.23
N LYS A 120 -2.87 3.51 -10.33
CA LYS A 120 -2.72 2.94 -11.68
C LYS A 120 -1.24 3.05 -12.09
N TRP A 121 -0.39 2.18 -11.53
CA TRP A 121 1.08 2.28 -11.65
C TRP A 121 1.61 2.07 -13.07
N TYR A 122 0.88 1.34 -13.91
CA TYR A 122 1.26 1.02 -15.30
C TYR A 122 0.81 2.08 -16.31
N GLY A 123 0.35 3.26 -15.86
CA GLY A 123 -0.10 4.35 -16.73
C GLY A 123 0.46 5.70 -16.30
N VAL A 124 0.25 6.71 -17.15
CA VAL A 124 0.69 8.08 -16.85
C VAL A 124 -0.34 8.77 -15.93
N SER A 125 0.07 9.06 -14.70
CA SER A 125 -0.72 9.88 -13.79
C SER A 125 -0.49 11.36 -14.04
N LYS A 126 -1.55 12.15 -13.97
CA LYS A 126 -1.48 13.62 -14.10
C LYS A 126 -1.38 14.35 -12.76
N SER A 127 -1.48 13.64 -11.64
CA SER A 127 -1.60 14.27 -10.32
C SER A 127 -0.61 13.73 -9.29
N PHE A 128 -0.40 12.41 -9.28
CA PHE A 128 0.43 11.75 -8.27
C PHE A 128 1.18 10.56 -8.86
N LYS A 129 2.48 10.43 -8.62
CA LYS A 129 3.26 9.22 -8.97
C LYS A 129 3.32 8.23 -7.80
N THR A 130 3.69 6.99 -8.08
CA THR A 130 3.90 5.95 -7.06
C THR A 130 5.16 6.19 -6.25
N PHE A 131 5.28 5.55 -5.08
CA PHE A 131 6.46 5.70 -4.22
C PHE A 131 7.69 5.04 -4.85
N GLU A 132 8.85 5.68 -4.66
CA GLU A 132 10.12 5.22 -5.24
C GLU A 132 10.81 4.15 -4.36
N CYS A 133 10.58 4.20 -3.05
CA CYS A 133 11.17 3.27 -2.10
C CYS A 133 10.28 3.03 -0.87
N VAL A 134 10.68 2.08 -0.03
CA VAL A 134 9.98 1.72 1.21
C VAL A 134 9.97 2.87 2.22
N GLU A 135 11.05 3.65 2.30
CA GLU A 135 11.17 4.77 3.24
C GLU A 135 10.16 5.88 2.95
N ASP A 136 9.98 6.24 1.67
CA ASP A 136 9.01 7.25 1.26
C ASP A 136 7.56 6.75 1.47
N PHE A 137 7.32 5.45 1.26
CA PHE A 137 6.04 4.83 1.60
C PHE A 137 5.77 4.86 3.12
N LEU A 138 6.75 4.49 3.96
CA LEU A 138 6.61 4.54 5.41
C LEU A 138 6.37 5.96 5.93
N SER A 139 7.02 6.96 5.32
CA SER A 139 6.78 8.38 5.60
C SER A 139 5.31 8.77 5.33
N ALA A 140 4.76 8.31 4.18
CA ALA A 140 3.35 8.52 3.86
C ALA A 140 2.40 7.78 4.82
N VAL A 141 2.74 6.56 5.25
CA VAL A 141 1.94 5.81 6.24
C VAL A 141 1.95 6.53 7.58
N GLU A 142 3.11 6.96 8.09
CA GLU A 142 3.23 7.70 9.35
C GLU A 142 2.35 8.95 9.35
N GLU A 143 2.46 9.79 8.31
CA GLU A 143 1.67 11.01 8.21
C GLU A 143 0.16 10.68 8.10
N THR A 144 -0.19 9.57 7.45
CA THR A 144 -1.58 9.10 7.38
C THR A 144 -2.08 8.63 8.75
N VAL A 145 -1.26 7.92 9.54
CA VAL A 145 -1.57 7.52 10.92
C VAL A 145 -1.88 8.74 11.77
N TYR A 146 -1.09 9.81 11.64
CA TYR A 146 -1.31 11.07 12.35
C TYR A 146 -2.54 11.86 11.89
N LYS A 147 -2.79 11.91 10.57
CA LYS A 147 -3.95 12.61 9.97
C LYS A 147 -5.28 11.91 10.25
N ASN A 148 -5.31 10.59 10.27
CA ASN A 148 -6.52 9.82 10.47
C ASN A 148 -6.92 9.77 11.96
N LYS A 149 -8.17 10.14 12.26
CA LYS A 149 -8.66 10.27 13.64
C LYS A 149 -8.55 8.97 14.43
N ASP A 150 -8.83 7.84 13.80
CA ASP A 150 -8.90 6.53 14.47
C ASP A 150 -7.51 5.93 14.81
N THR A 151 -6.45 6.50 14.23
CA THR A 151 -5.07 6.04 14.38
C THR A 151 -4.17 7.11 15.00
N ARG A 152 -4.68 8.33 15.20
CA ARG A 152 -3.87 9.48 15.61
C ARG A 152 -3.13 9.26 16.93
N ASP A 153 -3.75 8.56 17.87
CA ASP A 153 -3.16 8.28 19.18
C ASP A 153 -1.89 7.42 19.10
N ASP A 154 -1.74 6.62 18.04
CA ASP A 154 -0.55 5.81 17.81
C ASP A 154 0.58 6.62 17.15
N GLY A 155 0.24 7.71 16.46
CA GLY A 155 1.14 8.53 15.64
C GLY A 155 2.48 8.89 16.29
N PRO A 156 2.51 9.43 17.54
CA PRO A 156 3.75 9.87 18.18
C PRO A 156 4.83 8.78 18.32
N SER A 157 4.43 7.50 18.42
CA SER A 157 5.35 6.38 18.64
C SER A 157 5.43 5.41 17.46
N TRP A 158 4.55 5.58 16.47
CA TRP A 158 4.36 4.59 15.41
C TRP A 158 5.64 4.34 14.62
N LEU A 159 6.24 5.38 14.04
CA LEU A 159 7.42 5.23 13.21
C LEU A 159 8.61 4.67 13.99
N ASN A 160 8.86 5.17 15.21
CA ASN A 160 9.94 4.67 16.06
C ASN A 160 9.77 3.18 16.38
N GLY A 161 8.54 2.73 16.67
CA GLY A 161 8.24 1.32 16.89
C GLY A 161 8.50 0.47 15.64
N THR A 162 8.01 0.94 14.49
CA THR A 162 8.20 0.27 13.19
C THR A 162 9.68 0.15 12.84
N LEU A 163 10.47 1.22 12.97
CA LEU A 163 11.90 1.23 12.67
C LEU A 163 12.69 0.30 13.60
N ARG A 164 12.39 0.31 14.90
CA ARG A 164 13.04 -0.59 15.88
C ARG A 164 12.76 -2.06 15.55
N ASN A 165 11.50 -2.39 15.25
CA ASN A 165 11.13 -3.77 14.92
C ASN A 165 11.74 -4.19 13.58
N TYR A 166 11.78 -3.28 12.59
CA TYR A 166 12.46 -3.52 11.31
C TYR A 166 13.95 -3.81 11.49
N GLU A 167 14.67 -2.98 12.26
CA GLU A 167 16.08 -3.18 12.56
C GLU A 167 16.32 -4.49 13.32
N THR A 168 15.46 -4.82 14.29
CA THR A 168 15.54 -6.08 15.03
C THR A 168 15.39 -7.30 14.12
N PHE A 169 14.50 -7.24 13.13
CA PHE A 169 14.25 -8.36 12.24
C PHE A 169 15.31 -8.48 11.12
N TYR A 170 15.67 -7.37 10.48
CA TYR A 170 16.53 -7.36 9.30
C TYR A 170 18.00 -7.06 9.60
N GLY A 171 18.35 -6.62 10.81
CA GLY A 171 19.67 -6.10 11.13
C GLY A 171 20.04 -4.83 10.35
N LYS A 172 19.04 -4.12 9.80
CA LYS A 172 19.21 -2.94 8.95
C LYS A 172 18.37 -1.78 9.47
N GLN A 173 19.00 -0.63 9.63
CA GLN A 173 18.31 0.61 9.96
C GLN A 173 17.80 1.30 8.69
N LEU A 174 16.52 1.70 8.69
CA LEU A 174 15.94 2.56 7.65
C LEU A 174 16.02 4.03 8.07
N ARG A 175 16.15 4.92 7.07
CA ARG A 175 16.12 6.38 7.28
C ARG A 175 14.89 6.95 6.60
N VAL A 176 13.80 7.04 7.36
CA VAL A 176 12.51 7.54 6.88
C VAL A 176 12.46 9.06 7.02
N PRO A 177 12.32 9.83 5.92
CA PRO A 177 12.21 11.28 5.99
C PRO A 177 10.83 11.70 6.53
N ARG A 178 10.68 12.95 6.95
CA ARG A 178 9.36 13.50 7.28
C ARG A 178 8.56 13.70 6.00
N TRP A 179 7.25 13.43 6.03
CA TRP A 179 6.43 13.49 4.82
C TRP A 179 6.50 14.87 4.12
N TYR A 180 6.45 15.96 4.88
CA TYR A 180 6.53 17.32 4.31
C TYR A 180 7.85 17.61 3.56
N GLU A 181 8.92 16.85 3.81
CA GLU A 181 10.22 17.03 3.15
C GLU A 181 10.26 16.39 1.76
N ILE A 182 9.36 15.42 1.52
CA ILE A 182 9.38 14.59 0.30
C ILE A 182 8.06 14.64 -0.49
N GLU A 183 7.01 15.26 0.05
CA GLU A 183 5.69 15.21 -0.58
C GLU A 183 5.64 15.79 -2.00
N ASP A 184 6.44 16.85 -2.23
CA ASP A 184 6.60 17.49 -3.54
C ASP A 184 7.19 16.54 -4.60
N LYS A 185 7.95 15.50 -4.20
CA LYS A 185 8.42 14.46 -5.14
C LYS A 185 7.23 13.72 -5.77
N TYR A 186 6.12 13.63 -5.06
CA TYR A 186 4.97 12.81 -5.40
C TYR A 186 3.80 13.58 -5.98
N TYR A 187 3.83 14.92 -5.92
CA TYR A 187 2.80 15.80 -6.45
C TYR A 187 3.20 16.27 -7.85
N LEU A 188 2.54 15.73 -8.88
CA LEU A 188 2.89 16.00 -10.29
C LEU A 188 2.30 17.31 -10.83
N LYS A 189 1.44 17.98 -10.04
CA LYS A 189 0.89 19.29 -10.35
C LYS A 189 0.92 20.17 -9.10
N LYS A 190 1.60 21.31 -9.20
CA LYS A 190 1.27 22.51 -8.44
C LYS A 190 0.24 23.32 -9.24
#